data_AF-A0AAV0JDT7-F1
#
_entry.id   AF-A0AAV0JDT7-F1
#
_cell.length_a   1.000
_cell.length_b   1.000
_cell.length_c   1.000
_cell.angle_alpha   90.00
_cell.angle_beta   90.00
_cell.angle_gamma   90.00
#
_symmetry.space_group_name_H-M   'P 1'
#
loop_
_entity.id
_entity.type
_entity.pdbx_description
1 polymer ?
#
loop_
_entity_poly.entity_id
_entity_poly.type
_entity_poly.pdbx_seq_one_letter_code
_entity_poly.pdbx_strand_id
1 'polypeptide(L)'
;MGGSTRLNVASATGRVAAAARPGGFLTIRAQQQAAAGTLNADEARDVDLPLKERFYLQPQTPAEAAARVKVSANEIVNVKSFIDKKAWPYVMNDLRLRASYLRYDLKTVIASKPKPEKQALTDLTGKLFQSINNLDYAAKIKSSPQAEKYYAETVSNLNDVLAKLG
;
A
#
# COMPACT_ATOMS: atom_id res chain seq x y z
N MET A 1 20.89 8.06 -45.55
CA MET A 1 21.02 6.69 -45.00
C MET A 1 21.35 6.81 -43.53
N GLY A 2 20.54 6.20 -42.65
CA GLY A 2 20.73 6.29 -41.19
C GLY A 2 19.51 5.71 -40.49
N GLY A 3 19.37 4.38 -40.58
CA GLY A 3 18.16 3.64 -40.23
C GLY A 3 17.91 3.53 -38.72
N SER A 4 16.64 3.71 -38.38
CA SER A 4 16.02 3.42 -37.08
C SER A 4 16.03 1.91 -36.83
N THR A 5 16.49 1.46 -35.66
CA THR A 5 16.33 0.05 -35.23
C THR A 5 15.74 0.00 -33.82
N ARG A 6 14.51 -0.52 -33.76
CA ARG A 6 13.73 -0.76 -32.55
C ARG A 6 14.31 -1.96 -31.78
N LEU A 7 14.46 -1.85 -30.46
CA LEU A 7 14.72 -3.03 -29.62
C LEU A 7 13.43 -3.87 -29.53
N ASN A 8 13.55 -5.12 -29.95
CA ASN A 8 12.48 -6.10 -29.99
C ASN A 8 12.53 -6.96 -28.70
N VAL A 9 11.39 -7.13 -28.03
CA VAL A 9 11.26 -7.94 -26.81
C VAL A 9 11.12 -9.40 -27.23
N ALA A 10 12.14 -10.22 -26.95
CA ALA A 10 12.07 -11.66 -27.20
C ALA A 10 11.38 -12.37 -26.02
N SER A 11 10.22 -12.99 -26.29
CA SER A 11 9.59 -13.98 -25.40
C SER A 11 10.42 -15.25 -25.40
N ALA A 12 10.93 -15.64 -24.23
CA ALA A 12 11.64 -16.91 -24.04
C ALA A 12 10.68 -17.96 -23.44
N THR A 13 10.01 -18.72 -24.30
CA THR A 13 9.36 -19.98 -23.92
C THR A 13 10.34 -21.12 -24.20
N GLY A 14 10.99 -21.64 -23.15
CA GLY A 14 11.88 -22.79 -23.26
C GLY A 14 11.76 -23.69 -22.04
N ARG A 15 11.08 -24.84 -22.18
CA ARG A 15 11.07 -25.91 -21.16
C ARG A 15 12.35 -26.72 -21.32
N VAL A 16 13.18 -26.79 -20.28
CA VAL A 16 14.30 -27.73 -20.19
C VAL A 16 13.96 -28.83 -19.18
N ALA A 17 14.05 -30.08 -19.63
CA ALA A 17 13.78 -31.27 -18.84
C ALA A 17 14.83 -31.45 -17.74
N ALA A 18 14.38 -31.64 -16.49
CA ALA A 18 15.25 -31.91 -15.35
C ALA A 18 15.48 -33.42 -15.20
N ALA A 19 16.72 -33.88 -15.41
CA ALA A 19 17.15 -35.23 -15.06
C ALA A 19 17.57 -35.26 -13.59
N ALA A 20 16.92 -36.10 -12.78
CA ALA A 20 17.22 -36.28 -11.36
C ALA A 20 18.48 -37.16 -11.18
N ARG A 21 19.51 -36.63 -10.53
CA ARG A 21 20.63 -37.42 -9.98
C ARG A 21 20.48 -37.49 -8.46
N PRO A 22 20.63 -38.67 -7.82
CA PRO A 22 20.45 -38.81 -6.38
C PRO A 22 21.71 -38.33 -5.65
N GLY A 23 21.55 -37.46 -4.66
CA GLY A 23 22.62 -37.09 -3.71
C GLY A 23 23.22 -35.69 -3.81
N GLY A 24 22.70 -34.81 -4.68
CA GLY A 24 23.11 -33.40 -4.68
C GLY A 24 22.39 -32.61 -3.59
N PHE A 25 23.15 -31.91 -2.74
CA PHE A 25 22.65 -30.78 -1.96
C PHE A 25 21.73 -29.95 -2.87
N LEU A 26 20.55 -29.55 -2.39
CA LEU A 26 19.65 -28.69 -3.15
C LEU A 26 20.30 -27.31 -3.32
N THR A 27 21.29 -27.19 -4.20
CA THR A 27 21.59 -25.93 -4.86
C THR A 27 20.41 -25.70 -5.79
N ILE A 28 19.30 -25.25 -5.20
CA ILE A 28 18.30 -24.46 -5.92
C ILE A 28 19.14 -23.33 -6.48
N ARG A 29 19.51 -23.42 -7.76
CA ARG A 29 20.05 -22.28 -8.49
C ARG A 29 19.04 -21.18 -8.23
N ALA A 30 19.44 -20.21 -7.42
CA ALA A 30 18.75 -18.98 -7.14
C ALA A 30 18.72 -18.15 -8.44
N GLN A 31 18.02 -18.70 -9.43
CA GLN A 31 17.40 -17.96 -10.51
C GLN A 31 15.89 -17.90 -10.22
N GLN A 32 15.52 -17.92 -8.93
CA GLN A 32 14.63 -16.86 -8.51
C GLN A 32 15.41 -15.60 -8.85
N GLN A 33 15.17 -15.04 -10.04
CA GLN A 33 15.38 -13.63 -10.23
C GLN A 33 14.90 -13.01 -8.93
N ALA A 34 15.81 -12.37 -8.19
CA ALA A 34 15.48 -11.68 -6.96
C ALA A 34 14.49 -10.60 -7.38
N ALA A 35 13.23 -11.00 -7.51
CA ALA A 35 12.10 -10.12 -7.56
C ALA A 35 12.34 -9.28 -6.33
N ALA A 36 12.39 -7.96 -6.51
CA ALA A 36 12.79 -7.00 -5.49
C ALA A 36 12.26 -7.37 -4.08
N GLY A 37 11.09 -8.03 -3.99
CA GLY A 37 10.51 -8.59 -2.78
C GLY A 37 11.32 -9.56 -1.90
N THR A 38 12.28 -10.37 -2.38
CA THR A 38 12.99 -11.30 -1.45
C THR A 38 14.12 -10.63 -0.67
N LEU A 39 14.88 -9.72 -1.30
CA LEU A 39 15.95 -8.98 -0.65
C LEU A 39 15.41 -7.90 0.31
N ASN A 40 14.27 -7.30 -0.02
CA ASN A 40 13.62 -6.29 0.83
C ASN A 40 13.29 -6.78 2.24
N ALA A 41 13.04 -8.10 2.42
CA ALA A 41 12.74 -8.68 3.73
C ALA A 41 14.00 -8.88 4.58
N ASP A 42 15.13 -9.21 3.93
CA ASP A 42 16.42 -9.41 4.58
C ASP A 42 17.10 -8.08 4.92
N GLU A 43 17.08 -7.12 4.00
CA GLU A 43 17.56 -5.74 4.19
C GLU A 43 16.86 -5.04 5.36
N ALA A 44 15.60 -5.37 5.63
CA ALA A 44 14.87 -4.75 6.73
C ALA A 44 15.37 -5.18 8.13
N ARG A 45 16.01 -6.34 8.21
CA ARG A 45 16.56 -6.91 9.45
C ARG A 45 18.06 -6.67 9.59
N ASP A 46 18.71 -6.15 8.57
CA ASP A 46 20.13 -5.82 8.60
C ASP A 46 20.40 -4.69 9.60
N VAL A 47 21.17 -4.98 10.64
CA VAL A 47 21.49 -4.00 11.70
C VAL A 47 22.60 -3.03 11.31
N ASP A 48 23.35 -3.34 10.25
CA ASP A 48 24.47 -2.55 9.76
C ASP A 48 24.01 -1.39 8.87
N LEU A 49 22.81 -1.49 8.30
CA LEU A 49 22.18 -0.42 7.52
C LEU A 49 21.54 0.67 8.41
N PRO A 50 21.56 1.94 7.99
CA PRO A 50 20.84 3.02 8.68
C PRO A 50 19.34 2.70 8.81
N LEU A 51 18.73 3.02 9.96
CA LEU A 51 17.32 2.74 10.25
C LEU A 51 16.34 3.24 9.17
N LYS A 52 16.70 4.32 8.47
CA LYS A 52 15.88 4.92 7.40
C LYS A 52 15.82 4.06 6.13
N GLU A 53 16.82 3.23 5.89
CA GLU A 53 16.97 2.38 4.69
C GLU A 53 16.45 0.95 4.93
N ARG A 54 16.33 0.56 6.20
CA ARG A 54 15.82 -0.75 6.65
C ARG A 54 14.30 -0.91 6.61
N PHE A 55 13.52 0.13 6.35
CA PHE A 55 12.07 -0.04 6.38
C PHE A 55 11.55 -0.57 5.05
N TYR A 56 10.76 -1.65 5.12
CA TYR A 56 10.01 -2.22 3.99
C TYR A 56 9.04 -1.22 3.34
N LEU A 57 8.64 -0.18 4.09
CA LEU A 57 7.93 0.99 3.57
C LEU A 57 8.94 1.98 2.97
N GLN A 58 9.29 1.78 1.70
CA GLN A 58 10.23 2.67 1.02
C GLN A 58 9.61 4.06 0.81
N PRO A 59 10.40 5.14 1.01
CA PRO A 59 9.96 6.49 0.68
C PRO A 59 9.72 6.59 -0.82
N GLN A 60 8.45 6.72 -1.20
CA GLN A 60 8.06 6.93 -2.59
C GLN A 60 8.17 8.40 -2.97
N THR A 61 8.28 8.66 -4.27
CA THR A 61 8.17 10.03 -4.76
C THR A 61 6.77 10.59 -4.42
N PRO A 62 6.61 11.91 -4.23
CA PRO A 62 5.31 12.48 -3.90
C PRO A 62 4.21 12.16 -4.91
N ALA A 63 4.56 11.99 -6.19
CA ALA A 63 3.63 11.61 -7.25
C ALA A 63 3.18 10.14 -7.13
N GLU A 64 4.11 9.22 -6.86
CA GLU A 64 3.80 7.81 -6.62
C GLU A 64 3.01 7.62 -5.34
N ALA A 65 3.34 8.36 -4.28
CA ALA A 65 2.59 8.37 -3.03
C ALA A 65 1.14 8.82 -3.27
N ALA A 66 0.91 9.87 -4.08
CA ALA A 66 -0.44 10.30 -4.45
C ALA A 66 -1.20 9.23 -5.27
N ALA A 67 -0.51 8.47 -6.12
CA ALA A 67 -1.11 7.34 -6.83
C ALA A 67 -1.49 6.20 -5.87
N ARG A 68 -0.61 5.88 -4.91
CA ARG A 68 -0.86 4.86 -3.88
C ARG A 68 -2.02 5.25 -2.95
N VAL A 69 -2.15 6.54 -2.61
CA VAL A 69 -3.30 7.06 -1.86
C VAL A 69 -4.62 6.77 -2.59
N LYS A 70 -4.67 6.92 -3.92
CA LYS A 70 -5.88 6.57 -4.70
C LYS A 70 -6.19 5.09 -4.62
N VAL A 71 -5.17 4.22 -4.69
CA VAL A 71 -5.33 2.77 -4.53
C VAL A 71 -5.87 2.44 -3.15
N SER A 72 -5.24 2.95 -2.08
CA SER A 72 -5.68 2.71 -0.70
C SER A 72 -7.08 3.29 -0.43
N ALA A 73 -7.44 4.41 -1.03
CA ALA A 73 -8.78 4.99 -0.91
C ALA A 73 -9.85 4.05 -1.52
N ASN A 74 -9.60 3.49 -2.71
CA ASN A 74 -10.50 2.52 -3.33
C ASN A 74 -10.63 1.25 -2.48
N GLU A 75 -9.55 0.78 -1.86
CA GLU A 75 -9.59 -0.38 -0.97
C GLU A 75 -10.40 -0.10 0.31
N ILE A 76 -10.29 1.10 0.89
CA ILE A 76 -11.12 1.51 2.04
C ILE A 76 -12.61 1.53 1.67
N VAL A 77 -12.96 1.97 0.46
CA VAL A 77 -14.36 1.91 -0.05
C VAL A 77 -14.83 0.45 -0.16
N ASN A 78 -13.95 -0.47 -0.58
CA ASN A 78 -14.29 -1.90 -0.70
C ASN A 78 -14.56 -2.60 0.65
N VAL A 79 -14.14 -2.00 1.78
CA VAL A 79 -14.42 -2.51 3.13
C VAL A 79 -15.92 -2.64 3.41
N LYS A 80 -16.77 -1.89 2.69
CA LYS A 80 -18.23 -2.03 2.77
C LYS A 80 -18.70 -3.47 2.61
N SER A 81 -18.08 -4.22 1.69
CA SER A 81 -18.43 -5.63 1.46
C SER A 81 -18.21 -6.52 2.69
N PHE A 82 -17.24 -6.18 3.54
CA PHE A 82 -16.98 -6.88 4.81
C PHE A 82 -17.94 -6.43 5.92
N ILE A 83 -18.36 -5.16 5.91
CA ILE A 83 -19.39 -4.63 6.83
C ILE A 83 -20.72 -5.33 6.58
N ASP A 84 -21.13 -5.45 5.32
CA ASP A 84 -22.39 -6.10 4.92
C ASP A 84 -22.40 -7.59 5.32
N LYS A 85 -21.24 -8.27 5.21
CA LYS A 85 -21.04 -9.66 5.66
C LYS A 85 -20.82 -9.81 7.17
N LYS A 86 -20.81 -8.71 7.94
CA LYS A 86 -20.49 -8.68 9.38
C LYS A 86 -19.15 -9.36 9.71
N ALA A 87 -18.20 -9.26 8.80
CA ALA A 87 -16.87 -9.88 8.89
C ALA A 87 -15.90 -8.95 9.66
N TRP A 88 -16.23 -8.64 10.92
CA TRP A 88 -15.55 -7.62 11.73
C TRP A 88 -14.02 -7.75 11.84
N PRO A 89 -13.43 -8.95 12.00
CA PRO A 89 -11.97 -9.08 12.02
C PRO A 89 -11.32 -8.66 10.71
N TYR A 90 -11.97 -8.95 9.57
CA TYR A 90 -11.49 -8.56 8.24
C TYR A 90 -11.64 -7.06 8.02
N VAL A 91 -12.75 -6.46 8.48
CA VAL A 91 -12.92 -4.99 8.49
C VAL A 91 -11.76 -4.33 9.23
N MET A 92 -11.50 -4.72 10.48
CA MET A 92 -10.42 -4.12 11.28
C MET A 92 -9.05 -4.33 10.66
N ASN A 93 -8.73 -5.55 10.22
CA ASN A 93 -7.40 -5.86 9.69
C ASN A 93 -7.11 -5.14 8.38
N ASP A 94 -8.06 -5.14 7.44
CA ASP A 94 -7.87 -4.45 6.15
C ASP A 94 -7.86 -2.94 6.35
N LEU A 95 -8.79 -2.39 7.16
CA LEU A 95 -8.83 -0.97 7.47
C LEU A 95 -7.51 -0.49 8.11
N ARG A 96 -6.97 -1.22 9.10
CA ARG A 96 -5.69 -0.88 9.75
C ARG A 96 -4.53 -0.98 8.78
N LEU A 97 -4.48 -2.03 7.95
CA LEU A 97 -3.44 -2.19 6.94
C LEU A 97 -3.44 -0.99 5.98
N ARG A 98 -4.60 -0.64 5.41
CA ARG A 98 -4.71 0.47 4.45
C ARG A 98 -4.48 1.84 5.11
N ALA A 99 -4.99 2.03 6.32
CA ALA A 99 -4.77 3.27 7.08
C ALA A 99 -3.29 3.50 7.42
N SER A 100 -2.51 2.44 7.68
CA SER A 100 -1.07 2.55 7.91
C SER A 100 -0.32 3.05 6.68
N TYR A 101 -0.60 2.50 5.49
CA TYR A 101 -0.02 3.00 4.23
C TYR A 101 -0.44 4.44 3.95
N LEU A 102 -1.75 4.72 4.07
CA LEU A 102 -2.31 6.04 3.82
C LEU A 102 -1.69 7.12 4.72
N ARG A 103 -1.44 6.81 6.00
CA ARG A 103 -0.81 7.76 6.93
C ARG A 103 0.61 8.12 6.52
N TYR A 104 1.38 7.12 6.06
CA TYR A 104 2.75 7.34 5.58
C TYR A 104 2.75 8.18 4.30
N ASP A 105 1.88 7.84 3.34
CA ASP A 105 1.80 8.55 2.06
C ASP A 105 1.33 9.99 2.20
N LEU A 106 0.26 10.22 2.96
CA LEU A 106 -0.25 11.56 3.19
C LEU A 106 0.81 12.43 3.88
N LYS A 107 1.60 11.87 4.81
CA LYS A 107 2.71 12.62 5.43
C LYS A 107 3.76 13.05 4.39
N THR A 108 4.11 12.17 3.45
CA THR A 108 5.06 12.48 2.36
C THR A 108 4.50 13.53 1.41
N VAL A 109 3.24 13.40 1.00
CA VAL A 109 2.60 14.37 0.10
C VAL A 109 2.43 15.73 0.78
N ILE A 110 1.98 15.77 2.04
CA ILE A 110 1.86 16.99 2.83
C ILE A 110 3.23 17.68 2.99
N ALA A 111 4.32 16.91 3.14
CA ALA A 111 5.66 17.47 3.23
C ALA A 111 6.14 18.14 1.93
N SER A 112 5.65 17.70 0.76
CA SER A 112 5.99 18.29 -0.53
C SER A 112 5.18 19.54 -0.91
N LYS A 113 4.10 19.85 -0.18
CA LYS A 113 3.18 20.95 -0.50
C LYS A 113 3.60 22.27 0.18
N PRO A 114 3.21 23.44 -0.38
CA PRO A 114 3.56 24.74 0.18
C PRO A 114 2.85 24.99 1.54
N LYS A 115 3.46 25.84 2.39
CA LYS A 115 3.01 26.13 3.78
C LYS A 115 1.49 26.38 3.96
N PRO A 116 0.79 27.18 3.14
CA PRO A 116 -0.65 27.42 3.34
C PRO A 116 -1.52 26.19 3.07
N GLU A 117 -1.18 25.40 2.05
CA GLU A 117 -1.92 24.17 1.71
C GLU A 117 -1.62 23.03 2.70
N LYS A 118 -0.43 23.06 3.32
CA LYS A 118 0.02 22.07 4.28
C LYS A 118 -0.92 21.98 5.50
N GLN A 119 -1.34 23.12 6.04
CA GLN A 119 -2.24 23.14 7.22
C GLN A 119 -3.62 22.58 6.86
N ALA A 120 -4.21 23.06 5.76
CA ALA A 120 -5.53 22.60 5.31
C ALA A 120 -5.55 21.08 5.03
N LEU A 121 -4.51 20.56 4.38
CA LEU A 121 -4.37 19.11 4.16
C LEU A 121 -4.17 18.33 5.45
N THR A 122 -3.42 18.87 6.42
CA THR A 122 -3.21 18.23 7.73
C THR A 122 -4.51 18.13 8.50
N ASP A 123 -5.33 19.18 8.49
CA ASP A 123 -6.62 19.20 9.18
C ASP A 123 -7.61 18.22 8.56
N LEU A 124 -7.70 18.16 7.22
CA LEU A 124 -8.52 17.17 6.50
C LEU A 124 -8.06 15.74 6.79
N THR A 125 -6.75 15.52 6.77
CA THR A 125 -6.15 14.21 7.10
C THR A 125 -6.45 13.82 8.55
N GLY A 126 -6.42 14.78 9.47
CA GLY A 126 -6.80 14.56 10.88
C GLY A 126 -8.26 14.10 11.02
N LYS A 127 -9.19 14.77 10.34
CA LYS A 127 -10.61 14.39 10.33
C LYS A 127 -10.83 13.00 9.71
N LEU A 128 -10.14 12.69 8.62
CA LEU A 128 -10.19 11.39 7.98
C LEU A 128 -9.73 10.27 8.95
N PHE A 129 -8.62 10.44 9.64
CA PHE A 129 -8.17 9.43 10.60
C PHE A 129 -9.07 9.31 11.82
N GLN A 130 -9.72 10.40 12.25
CA GLN A 130 -10.74 10.33 13.29
C GLN A 130 -11.94 9.47 12.85
N SER A 131 -12.45 9.66 11.64
CA SER A 131 -13.57 8.83 11.14
C SER A 131 -13.16 7.37 10.95
N ILE A 132 -11.95 7.10 10.47
CA ILE A 132 -11.39 5.74 10.38
C ILE A 132 -11.28 5.08 11.76
N ASN A 133 -10.80 5.80 12.78
CA ASN A 133 -10.71 5.28 14.14
C ASN A 133 -12.10 4.98 14.73
N ASN A 134 -13.08 5.83 14.46
CA ASN A 134 -14.47 5.59 14.88
C ASN A 134 -15.06 4.38 14.17
N LEU A 135 -14.76 4.17 12.89
CA LEU A 135 -15.13 2.97 12.14
C LEU A 135 -14.48 1.71 12.70
N ASP A 136 -13.18 1.75 13.03
CA ASP A 136 -12.47 0.64 13.69
C ASP A 136 -13.09 0.30 15.05
N TYR A 137 -13.46 1.32 15.82
CA TYR A 137 -14.16 1.14 17.10
C TYR A 137 -15.55 0.52 16.89
N ALA A 138 -16.32 1.00 15.92
CA ALA A 138 -17.62 0.44 15.57
C ALA A 138 -17.51 -1.04 15.15
N ALA A 139 -16.46 -1.39 14.40
CA ALA A 139 -16.16 -2.77 14.04
C ALA A 139 -15.77 -3.62 15.25
N LYS A 140 -15.02 -3.05 16.20
CA LYS A 140 -14.63 -3.71 17.46
C LYS A 140 -15.85 -4.05 18.34
N ILE A 141 -16.81 -3.13 18.45
CA ILE A 141 -18.07 -3.37 19.18
C ILE A 141 -19.14 -4.10 18.35
N LYS A 142 -18.82 -4.43 17.10
CA LYS A 142 -19.69 -5.18 16.16
C LYS A 142 -21.03 -4.48 15.87
N SER A 143 -21.02 -3.14 15.85
CA SER A 143 -22.22 -2.33 15.64
C SER A 143 -22.38 -1.96 14.16
N SER A 144 -23.28 -2.66 13.45
CA SER A 144 -23.65 -2.34 12.07
C SER A 144 -24.12 -0.89 11.84
N PRO A 145 -25.07 -0.34 12.62
CA PRO A 145 -25.57 1.01 12.35
C PRO A 145 -24.49 2.09 12.55
N GLN A 146 -23.58 1.89 13.53
CA GLN A 146 -22.47 2.81 13.71
C GLN A 146 -21.40 2.64 12.62
N ALA A 147 -21.10 1.40 12.21
CA ALA A 147 -20.15 1.14 11.15
C ALA A 147 -20.60 1.75 9.82
N GLU A 148 -21.87 1.64 9.45
CA GLU A 148 -22.40 2.26 8.23
C GLU A 148 -22.33 3.80 8.28
N LYS A 149 -22.67 4.40 9.42
CA LYS A 149 -22.53 5.85 9.63
C LYS A 149 -21.08 6.31 9.45
N TYR A 150 -20.14 5.71 10.18
CA TYR A 150 -18.73 6.10 10.11
C TYR A 150 -18.07 5.74 8.78
N TYR A 151 -18.57 4.71 8.09
CA TYR A 151 -18.18 4.40 6.72
C TYR A 151 -18.55 5.55 5.78
N ALA A 152 -19.79 6.04 5.82
CA ALA A 152 -20.23 7.16 4.99
C ALA A 152 -19.41 8.44 5.27
N GLU A 153 -19.15 8.75 6.55
CA GLU A 153 -18.27 9.86 6.95
C GLU A 153 -16.84 9.68 6.40
N THR A 154 -16.30 8.46 6.46
CA THR A 154 -14.96 8.14 5.95
C THR A 154 -14.86 8.30 4.44
N VAL A 155 -15.88 7.89 3.69
CA VAL A 155 -15.93 8.08 2.23
C VAL A 155 -15.98 9.56 1.87
N SER A 156 -16.77 10.36 2.60
CA SER A 156 -16.82 11.82 2.39
C SER A 156 -15.46 12.46 2.65
N ASN A 157 -14.83 12.16 3.80
CA ASN A 157 -13.52 12.69 4.15
C ASN A 157 -12.42 12.23 3.18
N LEU A 158 -12.50 11.00 2.65
CA LEU A 158 -11.59 10.51 1.63
C LEU A 158 -11.71 11.32 0.33
N ASN A 159 -12.94 11.59 -0.12
CA ASN A 159 -13.17 12.40 -1.32
C ASN A 159 -12.62 13.82 -1.17
N ASP A 160 -12.78 14.43 0.02
CA ASP A 160 -12.22 15.76 0.31
C ASP A 160 -10.68 15.77 0.23
N VAL A 161 -10.03 14.73 0.73
CA VAL A 161 -8.57 14.58 0.65
C VAL A 161 -8.14 14.33 -0.80
N LEU A 162 -8.82 13.45 -1.53
CA LEU A 162 -8.53 13.17 -2.93
C LEU A 162 -8.70 14.41 -3.82
N ALA A 163 -9.69 15.26 -3.56
CA ALA A 163 -9.90 16.52 -4.27
C ALA A 163 -8.76 17.53 -4.08
N LYS A 164 -7.95 17.41 -3.01
CA LYS A 164 -6.75 18.23 -2.79
C LYS A 164 -5.47 17.61 -3.36
N LEU A 165 -5.53 16.34 -3.75
CA LEU A 165 -4.43 15.59 -4.37
C LEU A 165 -4.52 15.56 -5.90
N GLY A 166 -5.71 15.79 -6.45
CA GLY A 166 -6.00 15.87 -7.89
C GLY A 166 -5.79 17.25 -8.48
#